data_AF-A0A2Y8ZZ75-F1
#
_entry.id   AF-A0A2Y8ZZ75-F1
#
_cell.length_a   1.000
_cell.length_b   1.000
_cell.length_c   1.000
_cell.angle_alpha   90.00
_cell.angle_beta   90.00
_cell.angle_gamma   90.00
#
_symmetry.space_group_name_H-M   'P 1'
#
loop_
_entity.id
_entity.type
_entity.pdbx_description
1 polymer ?
#
loop_
_entity_poly.entity_id
_entity_poly.type
_entity_poly.pdbx_seq_one_letter_code
_entity_poly.pdbx_strand_id
1 'polypeptide(L)'
;MAAHGITLRYCTAAGDEVETPLDLARPDAIVGGLPIRTPPSYPGRTSYPGFFWSATTGRVHVYESLLELDRLWLADFDPAVGSLTTQPFQAIGSDGDVVRSHVPDLMLMSPDHRVTVVDVKPSAFLDLPKVKAQFDWTRRWCDERGWGYEVFSGADPHVLRNIKFLAVGRRPDRLPAEALVRARQVVRDGLTWGAATSADGRDSSLQVALAALIWSGHVTIELSRPLSSGSLLRVQEGAAA
;
A
#
# COMPACT_ATOMS: atom_id res chain seq x y z
N MET A 1 -13.19 -24.17 -10.05
CA MET A 1 -14.63 -24.11 -9.73
C MET A 1 -14.93 -22.65 -9.43
N ALA A 2 -15.95 -22.05 -10.05
CA ALA A 2 -16.27 -20.64 -9.78
C ALA A 2 -16.72 -20.48 -8.33
N ALA A 3 -16.40 -19.34 -7.72
CA ALA A 3 -16.80 -18.92 -6.39
C ALA A 3 -18.32 -18.69 -6.30
N HIS A 4 -19.08 -19.77 -6.46
CA HIS A 4 -20.54 -19.75 -6.41
C HIS A 4 -20.96 -19.32 -5.00
N GLY A 5 -21.59 -18.16 -4.90
CA GLY A 5 -22.22 -17.68 -3.67
C GLY A 5 -21.45 -16.63 -2.87
N ILE A 6 -20.39 -16.03 -3.42
CA ILE A 6 -19.83 -14.78 -2.87
C ILE A 6 -20.42 -13.58 -3.63
N THR A 7 -21.02 -12.68 -2.88
CA THR A 7 -21.49 -11.36 -3.32
C THR A 7 -20.57 -10.29 -2.74
N LEU A 8 -20.16 -9.33 -3.57
CA LEU A 8 -19.46 -8.12 -3.14
C LEU A 8 -20.43 -6.94 -3.13
N ARG A 9 -20.38 -6.16 -2.05
CA ARG A 9 -20.97 -4.81 -1.97
C ARG A 9 -19.86 -3.77 -1.93
N TYR A 10 -19.85 -2.80 -2.83
CA TYR A 10 -18.83 -1.76 -2.89
C TYR A 10 -19.41 -0.41 -3.34
N CYS A 11 -18.68 0.68 -3.06
CA CYS A 11 -19.06 2.02 -3.51
C CYS A 11 -18.22 2.42 -4.72
N THR A 12 -18.84 2.92 -5.78
CA THR A 12 -18.11 3.47 -6.94
C THR A 12 -17.45 4.81 -6.59
N ALA A 13 -16.61 5.33 -7.49
CA ALA A 13 -16.04 6.67 -7.34
C ALA A 13 -17.11 7.79 -7.30
N ALA A 14 -18.28 7.55 -7.89
CA ALA A 14 -19.41 8.47 -7.87
C ALA A 14 -20.23 8.38 -6.57
N GLY A 15 -19.96 7.38 -5.72
CA GLY A 15 -20.69 7.13 -4.47
C GLY A 15 -21.88 6.20 -4.62
N ASP A 16 -22.06 5.54 -5.77
CA ASP A 16 -23.12 4.55 -5.95
C ASP A 16 -22.76 3.25 -5.23
N GLU A 17 -23.71 2.70 -4.47
CA GLU A 17 -23.58 1.35 -3.93
C GLU A 17 -23.90 0.32 -5.03
N VAL A 18 -22.97 -0.62 -5.21
CA VAL A 18 -23.12 -1.74 -6.14
C VAL A 18 -23.08 -3.04 -5.34
N GLU A 19 -24.05 -3.91 -5.58
CA GLU A 19 -24.04 -5.29 -5.11
C GLU A 19 -23.95 -6.22 -6.33
N THR A 20 -22.96 -7.10 -6.35
CA THR A 20 -22.71 -7.97 -7.51
C THR A 20 -22.02 -9.28 -7.10
N PRO A 21 -22.30 -10.39 -7.80
CA PRO A 21 -21.49 -11.61 -7.69
C PRO A 21 -19.99 -11.35 -7.90
N LEU A 22 -19.14 -12.08 -7.18
CA LEU A 22 -17.68 -11.92 -7.20
C LEU A 22 -17.07 -12.04 -8.62
N ASP A 23 -17.63 -12.91 -9.46
CA ASP A 23 -17.19 -13.12 -10.85
C ASP A 23 -17.50 -11.92 -11.77
N LEU A 24 -18.55 -11.18 -11.49
CA LEU A 24 -18.95 -9.97 -12.21
C LEU A 24 -18.33 -8.68 -11.64
N ALA A 25 -17.78 -8.75 -10.43
CA ALA A 25 -17.12 -7.61 -9.79
C ALA A 25 -15.93 -7.11 -10.63
N ARG A 26 -15.91 -5.80 -10.92
CA ARG A 26 -14.87 -5.13 -11.69
C ARG A 26 -13.78 -4.55 -10.77
N PRO A 27 -12.55 -5.09 -10.76
CA PRO A 27 -11.49 -4.62 -9.86
C PRO A 27 -11.20 -3.13 -9.95
N ASP A 28 -11.13 -2.58 -11.17
CA ASP A 28 -10.84 -1.16 -11.38
C ASP A 28 -11.92 -0.25 -10.78
N ALA A 29 -13.18 -0.68 -10.81
CA ALA A 29 -14.29 0.07 -10.25
C ALA A 29 -14.25 0.08 -8.71
N ILE A 30 -13.84 -1.03 -8.11
CA ILE A 30 -13.69 -1.17 -6.65
C ILE A 30 -12.49 -0.35 -6.17
N VAL A 31 -11.32 -0.54 -6.76
CA VAL A 31 -10.09 0.16 -6.30
C VAL A 31 -10.17 1.67 -6.57
N GLY A 32 -10.88 2.08 -7.63
CA GLY A 32 -11.22 3.47 -7.89
C GLY A 32 -12.33 4.03 -7.00
N GLY A 33 -13.03 3.16 -6.28
CA GLY A 33 -14.19 3.49 -5.45
C GLY A 33 -13.89 4.20 -4.14
N LEU A 34 -14.98 4.56 -3.45
CA LEU A 34 -14.94 5.04 -2.07
C LEU A 34 -14.95 3.85 -1.09
N PRO A 35 -14.45 4.01 0.14
CA PRO A 35 -14.58 2.99 1.19
C PRO A 35 -16.05 2.58 1.39
N ILE A 36 -16.34 1.28 1.49
CA ILE A 36 -17.71 0.77 1.67
C ILE A 36 -18.32 1.16 3.02
N ARG A 37 -17.47 1.51 3.99
CA ARG A 37 -17.90 1.97 5.31
C ARG A 37 -16.97 3.05 5.82
N THR A 38 -17.53 3.94 6.63
CA THR A 38 -16.76 4.84 7.46
C THR A 38 -16.62 4.20 8.84
N PRO A 39 -15.39 4.03 9.37
CA PRO A 39 -15.17 3.53 10.71
C PRO A 39 -15.95 4.33 11.77
N PRO A 40 -16.65 3.67 12.70
CA PRO A 40 -17.31 4.39 13.80
C PRO A 40 -16.27 4.98 14.76
N SER A 41 -16.50 6.21 15.22
CA SER A 41 -15.72 6.85 16.29
C SER A 41 -16.49 6.80 17.61
N TYR A 42 -15.86 6.32 18.69
CA TYR A 42 -16.45 6.26 20.02
C TYR A 42 -15.39 6.41 21.13
N PRO A 43 -15.77 6.96 22.31
CA PRO A 43 -14.84 7.14 23.42
C PRO A 43 -14.21 5.82 23.90
N GLY A 44 -12.93 5.85 24.29
CA GLY A 44 -12.21 4.68 24.83
C GLY A 44 -11.65 3.73 23.77
N ARG A 45 -11.74 4.08 22.49
CA ARG A 45 -11.14 3.31 21.40
C ARG A 45 -9.62 3.27 21.53
N THR A 46 -9.05 2.06 21.50
CA THR A 46 -7.60 1.81 21.64
C THR A 46 -6.84 1.85 20.32
N SER A 47 -7.56 1.77 19.19
CA SER A 47 -6.97 1.89 17.86
C SER A 47 -6.88 3.36 17.43
N TYR A 48 -5.87 3.68 16.63
CA TYR A 48 -5.60 5.04 16.15
C TYR A 48 -6.10 5.19 14.71
N PRO A 49 -7.33 5.69 14.48
CA PRO A 49 -7.80 5.96 13.13
C PRO A 49 -7.19 7.24 12.56
N GLY A 50 -7.14 7.36 11.24
CA GLY A 50 -6.68 8.58 10.58
C GLY A 50 -6.80 8.54 9.07
N PHE A 51 -6.19 9.56 8.46
CA PHE A 51 -6.17 9.76 7.01
C PHE A 51 -4.75 9.64 6.48
N PHE A 52 -4.58 8.91 5.40
CA PHE A 52 -3.30 8.74 4.70
C PHE A 52 -3.45 9.18 3.26
N TRP A 53 -2.71 10.22 2.85
CA TRP A 53 -2.58 10.54 1.43
C TRP A 53 -1.55 9.63 0.78
N SER A 54 -1.93 8.99 -0.33
CA SER A 54 -1.10 8.09 -1.13
C SER A 54 -0.57 8.81 -2.38
N ALA A 55 0.75 8.75 -2.58
CA ALA A 55 1.41 9.16 -3.81
C ALA A 55 1.02 8.31 -5.01
N THR A 56 0.85 6.99 -4.82
CA THR A 56 0.44 6.06 -5.88
C THR A 56 -0.92 6.42 -6.49
N THR A 57 -1.87 6.83 -5.65
CA THR A 57 -3.25 7.09 -6.10
C THR A 57 -3.62 8.57 -6.19
N GLY A 58 -2.82 9.46 -5.59
CA GLY A 58 -3.13 10.88 -5.44
C GLY A 58 -4.32 11.17 -4.50
N ARG A 59 -4.83 10.16 -3.77
CA ARG A 59 -6.05 10.23 -2.97
C ARG A 59 -5.78 10.02 -1.47
N VAL A 60 -6.77 10.38 -0.66
CA VAL A 60 -6.77 10.13 0.79
C VAL A 60 -7.51 8.83 1.08
N HIS A 61 -6.88 7.99 1.91
CA HIS A 61 -7.39 6.70 2.37
C HIS A 61 -7.57 6.71 3.88
N VAL A 62 -8.53 5.94 4.40
CA VAL A 62 -8.82 5.86 5.83
C VAL A 62 -8.18 4.60 6.40
N TYR A 63 -7.53 4.73 7.55
CA TYR A 63 -7.06 3.58 8.32
C TYR A 63 -7.65 3.62 9.74
N GLU A 64 -7.79 2.45 10.36
CA GLU A 64 -8.36 2.26 11.69
C GLU A 64 -7.30 1.88 12.74
N SER A 65 -6.12 1.46 12.31
CA SER A 65 -5.00 1.07 13.17
C SER A 65 -3.63 1.52 12.62
N LEU A 66 -2.64 1.61 13.50
CA LEU A 66 -1.26 1.92 13.07
C LEU A 66 -0.66 0.81 12.20
N LEU A 67 -1.13 -0.44 12.34
CA LEU A 67 -0.67 -1.55 11.53
C LEU A 67 -1.20 -1.45 10.09
N GLU A 68 -2.44 -0.99 9.91
CA GLU A 68 -2.97 -0.63 8.58
C GLU A 68 -2.20 0.53 7.97
N LEU A 69 -1.88 1.56 8.78
CA LEU A 69 -1.04 2.67 8.34
C LEU A 69 0.35 2.18 7.87
N ASP A 70 0.95 1.22 8.58
CA ASP A 70 2.21 0.61 8.15
C ASP A 70 2.08 -0.12 6.81
N ARG A 71 0.99 -0.85 6.57
CA ARG A 71 0.75 -1.50 5.27
C ARG A 71 0.53 -0.50 4.14
N LEU A 72 -0.13 0.63 4.42
CA LEU A 72 -0.31 1.73 3.49
C LEU A 72 1.02 2.38 3.10
N TRP A 73 1.93 2.59 4.07
CA TRP A 73 3.28 3.08 3.77
C TRP A 73 4.05 2.15 2.83
N LEU A 74 3.96 0.84 3.06
CA LEU A 74 4.60 -0.15 2.18
C LEU A 74 3.98 -0.15 0.79
N ALA A 75 2.64 -0.13 0.70
CA ALA A 75 1.93 -0.11 -0.58
C ALA A 75 2.22 1.16 -1.40
N ASP A 76 2.30 2.32 -0.75
CA ASP A 76 2.51 3.60 -1.42
C ASP A 76 3.96 3.80 -1.92
N PHE A 77 4.90 3.05 -1.35
CA PHE A 77 6.31 3.04 -1.74
C PHE A 77 6.62 2.00 -2.82
N ASP A 78 5.85 0.92 -2.90
CA ASP A 78 6.12 -0.22 -3.78
C ASP A 78 5.71 0.10 -5.24
N PRO A 79 6.66 0.17 -6.20
CA PRO A 79 6.34 0.42 -7.60
C PRO A 79 5.53 -0.71 -8.26
N ALA A 80 5.44 -1.89 -7.64
CA ALA A 80 4.56 -2.97 -8.09
C ALA A 80 3.08 -2.71 -7.77
N VAL A 81 2.77 -1.69 -6.95
CA VAL A 81 1.39 -1.25 -6.65
C VAL A 81 1.04 -0.06 -7.52
N GLY A 82 0.13 -0.25 -8.48
CA GLY A 82 -0.37 0.81 -9.36
C GLY A 82 -1.61 1.53 -8.83
N SER A 83 -2.40 0.86 -8.00
CA SER A 83 -3.54 1.45 -7.31
C SER A 83 -3.82 0.74 -5.99
N LEU A 84 -4.44 1.46 -5.06
CA LEU A 84 -4.87 0.93 -3.78
C LEU A 84 -6.16 1.60 -3.30
N THR A 85 -6.91 0.90 -2.47
CA THR A 85 -8.01 1.46 -1.67
C THR A 85 -8.14 0.76 -0.33
N THR A 86 -8.75 1.45 0.63
CA THR A 86 -9.03 0.95 1.98
C THR A 86 -10.50 0.59 2.11
N GLN A 87 -10.80 -0.50 2.83
CA GLN A 87 -12.18 -0.99 3.02
C GLN A 87 -12.93 -1.09 1.67
N PRO A 88 -12.37 -1.84 0.70
CA PRO A 88 -12.76 -1.80 -0.71
C PRO A 88 -14.20 -2.25 -0.95
N PHE A 89 -14.65 -3.26 -0.21
CA PHE A 89 -15.95 -3.90 -0.36
C PHE A 89 -16.29 -4.70 0.89
N GLN A 90 -17.56 -5.06 1.01
CA GLN A 90 -18.05 -6.11 1.89
C GLN A 90 -18.28 -7.38 1.07
N ALA A 91 -17.57 -8.46 1.41
CA ALA A 91 -17.82 -9.80 0.89
C ALA A 91 -18.85 -10.51 1.78
N ILE A 92 -19.86 -11.12 1.17
CA ILE A 92 -20.91 -11.89 1.84
C ILE A 92 -21.06 -13.22 1.12
N GLY A 93 -21.10 -14.32 1.86
CA GLY A 93 -21.34 -15.61 1.24
C GLY A 93 -21.24 -16.79 2.19
N SER A 94 -21.47 -17.99 1.66
CA SER A 94 -21.48 -19.22 2.44
C SER A 94 -20.05 -19.67 2.78
N ASP A 95 -19.88 -20.23 3.97
CA ASP A 95 -18.72 -20.99 4.45
C ASP A 95 -19.22 -22.27 5.11
N GLY A 96 -19.50 -23.30 4.30
CA GLY A 96 -20.20 -24.49 4.76
C GLY A 96 -21.60 -24.13 5.26
N ASP A 97 -21.88 -24.45 6.53
CA ASP A 97 -23.20 -24.25 7.15
C ASP A 97 -23.43 -22.82 7.69
N VAL A 98 -22.42 -21.94 7.60
CA VAL A 98 -22.54 -20.55 8.09
C VAL A 98 -22.44 -19.56 6.95
N VAL A 99 -23.17 -18.44 7.05
CA VAL A 99 -22.97 -17.28 6.18
C VAL A 99 -21.98 -16.34 6.84
N ARG A 100 -20.93 -15.95 6.12
CA ARG A 100 -19.94 -14.97 6.57
C ARG A 100 -20.13 -13.64 5.88
N SER A 101 -19.75 -12.59 6.60
CA SER A 101 -19.62 -11.24 6.07
C SER A 101 -18.28 -10.67 6.54
N HIS A 102 -17.53 -10.08 5.62
CA HIS A 102 -16.20 -9.54 5.88
C HIS A 102 -15.94 -8.29 5.03
N VAL A 103 -15.22 -7.32 5.59
CA VAL A 103 -14.70 -6.16 4.86
C VAL A 103 -13.17 -6.24 4.97
N PRO A 104 -12.45 -6.54 3.87
CA PRO A 104 -11.00 -6.51 3.88
C PRO A 104 -10.45 -5.12 4.21
N ASP A 105 -9.24 -5.04 4.73
CA ASP A 105 -8.65 -3.77 5.12
C ASP A 105 -8.15 -2.97 3.91
N LEU A 106 -7.48 -3.66 2.96
CA LEU A 106 -7.02 -3.05 1.71
C LEU A 106 -7.31 -3.93 0.49
N MET A 107 -7.40 -3.29 -0.67
CA MET A 107 -7.22 -3.93 -1.98
C MET A 107 -6.13 -3.19 -2.73
N LEU A 108 -5.15 -3.96 -3.23
CA LEU A 108 -4.05 -3.48 -4.05
C LEU A 108 -4.24 -4.00 -5.47
N MET A 109 -3.82 -3.20 -6.43
CA MET A 109 -3.81 -3.59 -7.83
C MET A 109 -2.48 -3.19 -8.46
N SER A 110 -1.82 -4.13 -9.12
CA SER A 110 -0.59 -3.87 -9.84
C SER A 110 -0.86 -3.11 -11.16
N PRO A 111 0.17 -2.51 -11.79
CA PRO A 111 0.04 -1.89 -13.10
C PRO A 111 -0.46 -2.84 -14.20
N ASP A 112 -0.27 -4.15 -14.04
CA ASP A 112 -0.79 -5.18 -14.94
C ASP A 112 -2.08 -5.86 -14.43
N HIS A 113 -2.85 -5.14 -13.62
CA HIS A 113 -4.20 -5.49 -13.16
C HIS A 113 -4.30 -6.76 -12.30
N ARG A 114 -3.19 -7.24 -11.71
CA ARG A 114 -3.26 -8.28 -10.67
C ARG A 114 -3.76 -7.67 -9.37
N VAL A 115 -4.76 -8.33 -8.77
CA VAL A 115 -5.38 -7.90 -7.52
C VAL A 115 -4.76 -8.65 -6.35
N THR A 116 -4.52 -7.94 -5.25
CA THR A 116 -4.27 -8.55 -3.94
C THR A 116 -5.23 -7.96 -2.90
N VAL A 117 -5.99 -8.83 -2.24
CA VAL A 117 -6.80 -8.47 -1.07
C VAL A 117 -5.92 -8.62 0.17
N VAL A 118 -5.95 -7.64 1.07
CA VAL A 118 -5.11 -7.62 2.27
C VAL A 118 -5.98 -7.50 3.51
N ASP A 119 -5.82 -8.44 4.43
CA ASP A 119 -6.28 -8.32 5.81
C ASP A 119 -5.11 -7.99 6.73
N VAL A 120 -5.31 -7.06 7.65
CA VAL A 120 -4.31 -6.60 8.60
C VAL A 120 -4.64 -7.13 9.99
N LYS A 121 -3.69 -7.84 10.59
CA LYS A 121 -3.91 -8.46 11.90
C LYS A 121 -2.63 -8.58 12.71
N PRO A 122 -2.59 -8.10 13.97
CA PRO A 122 -1.44 -8.30 14.82
C PRO A 122 -1.14 -9.80 15.00
N SER A 123 0.15 -10.14 14.97
CA SER A 123 0.65 -11.52 15.01
C SER A 123 0.06 -12.34 16.18
N ALA A 124 -0.11 -11.72 17.35
CA ALA A 124 -0.66 -12.34 18.56
C ALA A 124 -2.10 -12.89 18.40
N PHE A 125 -2.84 -12.49 17.36
CA PHE A 125 -4.21 -12.93 17.12
C PHE A 125 -4.36 -13.90 15.95
N LEU A 126 -3.29 -14.21 15.23
CA LEU A 126 -3.35 -15.03 14.00
C LEU A 126 -3.81 -16.46 14.29
N ASP A 127 -3.38 -17.02 15.42
CA ASP A 127 -3.70 -18.40 15.82
C ASP A 127 -5.10 -18.57 16.41
N LEU A 128 -5.86 -17.49 16.60
CA LEU A 128 -7.22 -17.59 17.09
C LEU A 128 -8.10 -18.31 16.07
N PRO A 129 -8.81 -19.40 16.43
CA PRO A 129 -9.57 -20.21 15.47
C PRO A 129 -10.57 -19.41 14.62
N LYS A 130 -11.25 -18.43 15.23
CA LYS A 130 -12.20 -17.54 14.53
C LYS A 130 -11.50 -16.67 13.47
N VAL A 131 -10.31 -16.17 13.77
CA VAL A 131 -9.50 -15.33 12.88
C VAL A 131 -9.00 -16.17 11.71
N LYS A 132 -8.40 -17.33 12.00
CA LYS A 132 -7.96 -18.28 10.98
C LYS A 132 -9.09 -18.70 10.06
N ALA A 133 -10.27 -19.03 10.60
CA ALA A 133 -11.42 -19.44 9.79
C ALA A 133 -11.89 -18.32 8.83
N GLN A 134 -11.84 -17.05 9.25
CA GLN A 134 -12.14 -15.92 8.37
C GLN A 134 -11.09 -15.79 7.26
N PHE A 135 -9.80 -15.90 7.58
CA PHE A 135 -8.72 -15.81 6.59
C PHE A 135 -8.75 -16.97 5.60
N ASP A 136 -9.00 -18.19 6.07
CA ASP A 136 -9.16 -19.37 5.20
C ASP A 136 -10.35 -19.19 4.26
N TRP A 137 -11.44 -18.60 4.74
CA TRP A 137 -12.59 -18.27 3.89
C TRP A 137 -12.25 -17.19 2.85
N THR A 138 -11.62 -16.08 3.25
CA THR A 138 -11.16 -15.02 2.35
C THR A 138 -10.21 -15.55 1.28
N ARG A 139 -9.23 -16.37 1.68
CA ARG A 139 -8.26 -17.00 0.79
C ARG A 139 -8.94 -17.83 -0.30
N ARG A 140 -9.88 -18.71 0.07
CA ARG A 140 -10.53 -19.62 -0.90
C ARG A 140 -11.21 -18.86 -2.03
N TRP A 141 -12.04 -17.86 -1.72
CA TRP A 141 -12.73 -17.13 -2.79
C TRP A 141 -11.79 -16.19 -3.55
N CYS A 142 -10.71 -15.69 -2.94
CA CYS A 142 -9.65 -14.98 -3.68
C CYS A 142 -8.99 -15.90 -4.70
N ASP A 143 -8.56 -17.10 -4.26
CA ASP A 143 -7.90 -18.09 -5.12
C ASP A 143 -8.81 -18.53 -6.27
N GLU A 144 -10.10 -18.78 -5.99
CA GLU A 144 -11.11 -19.13 -7.01
C GLU A 144 -11.34 -18.01 -8.03
N ARG A 145 -11.24 -16.74 -7.60
CA ARG A 145 -11.37 -15.56 -8.47
C ARG A 145 -10.08 -15.24 -9.23
N GLY A 146 -8.96 -15.88 -8.86
CA GLY A 146 -7.62 -15.58 -9.37
C GLY A 146 -7.00 -14.32 -8.77
N TRP A 147 -7.43 -13.91 -7.58
CA TRP A 147 -6.87 -12.80 -6.82
C TRP A 147 -5.85 -13.30 -5.79
N GLY A 148 -4.81 -12.51 -5.53
CA GLY A 148 -3.89 -12.74 -4.42
C GLY A 148 -4.56 -12.44 -3.07
N TYR A 149 -4.10 -13.11 -2.02
CA TYR A 149 -4.54 -12.84 -0.65
C TYR A 149 -3.38 -12.80 0.34
N GLU A 150 -3.25 -11.67 1.03
CA GLU A 150 -2.23 -11.37 2.04
C GLU A 150 -2.86 -11.19 3.42
N VAL A 151 -2.24 -11.79 4.44
CA VAL A 151 -2.50 -11.43 5.84
C VAL A 151 -1.26 -10.70 6.36
N PHE A 152 -1.38 -9.38 6.51
CA PHE A 152 -0.31 -8.52 6.97
C PHE A 152 -0.30 -8.43 8.50
N SER A 153 0.81 -8.80 9.12
CA SER A 153 0.97 -8.78 10.59
C SER A 153 2.11 -7.90 11.10
N GLY A 154 2.73 -7.14 10.19
CA GLY A 154 3.87 -6.29 10.45
C GLY A 154 4.95 -6.47 9.40
N ALA A 155 5.90 -5.53 9.39
CA ALA A 155 7.09 -5.60 8.56
C ALA A 155 8.33 -5.31 9.41
N ASP A 156 9.50 -5.50 8.81
CA ASP A 156 10.77 -5.12 9.43
C ASP A 156 10.73 -3.63 9.84
N PRO A 157 11.02 -3.30 11.13
CA PRO A 157 10.98 -1.93 11.61
C PRO A 157 11.96 -0.98 10.91
N HIS A 158 13.10 -1.48 10.42
CA HIS A 158 14.05 -0.69 9.64
C HIS A 158 13.49 -0.34 8.26
N VAL A 159 12.83 -1.30 7.60
CA VAL A 159 12.17 -1.05 6.31
C VAL A 159 11.12 0.05 6.46
N LEU A 160 10.22 -0.07 7.43
CA LEU A 160 9.18 0.93 7.70
C LEU A 160 9.77 2.30 8.05
N ARG A 161 10.79 2.33 8.92
CA ARG A 161 11.45 3.58 9.30
C ARG A 161 12.10 4.27 8.10
N ASN A 162 12.80 3.52 7.27
CA ASN A 162 13.48 4.05 6.10
C ASN A 162 12.49 4.56 5.05
N ILE A 163 11.41 3.82 4.78
CA ILE A 163 10.33 4.27 3.88
C ILE A 163 9.70 5.57 4.39
N LYS A 164 9.36 5.64 5.68
CA LYS A 164 8.81 6.86 6.31
C LYS A 164 9.79 8.04 6.24
N PHE A 165 11.10 7.80 6.30
CA PHE A 165 12.12 8.83 6.10
C PHE A 165 12.17 9.31 4.64
N LEU A 166 12.11 8.39 3.68
CA LEU A 166 12.13 8.68 2.24
C LEU A 166 10.81 9.31 1.73
N ALA A 167 9.73 9.21 2.51
CA ALA A 167 8.43 9.80 2.21
C ALA A 167 8.44 11.31 1.98
N VAL A 168 9.50 12.02 2.40
CA VAL A 168 9.68 13.43 2.03
C VAL A 168 9.73 13.63 0.51
N GLY A 169 10.23 12.65 -0.24
CA GLY A 169 10.34 12.66 -1.70
C GLY A 169 9.09 12.18 -2.46
N ARG A 170 8.01 11.78 -1.79
CA ARG A 170 6.84 11.16 -2.44
C ARG A 170 5.94 12.12 -3.22
N ARG A 171 6.29 13.41 -3.25
CA ARG A 171 5.59 14.48 -3.99
C ARG A 171 6.56 15.25 -4.87
N PRO A 172 7.10 14.62 -5.94
CA PRO A 172 8.09 15.26 -6.80
C PRO A 172 7.55 16.52 -7.50
N ASP A 173 6.23 16.62 -7.70
CA ASP A 173 5.54 17.79 -8.24
C ASP A 173 5.70 19.07 -7.40
N ARG A 174 6.08 18.92 -6.12
CA ARG A 174 6.30 20.04 -5.19
C ARG A 174 7.76 20.47 -5.11
N LEU A 175 8.64 19.80 -5.84
CA LEU A 175 10.05 20.14 -5.88
C LEU A 175 10.35 21.15 -6.99
N PRO A 176 11.34 22.05 -6.78
CA PRO A 176 11.89 22.83 -7.89
C PRO A 176 12.40 21.88 -8.98
N ALA A 177 12.07 22.16 -10.25
CA ALA A 177 12.39 21.28 -11.36
C ALA A 177 13.91 21.04 -11.48
N GLU A 178 14.71 22.06 -11.17
CA GLU A 178 16.16 22.01 -11.14
C GLU A 178 16.70 21.00 -10.11
N ALA A 179 16.01 20.78 -9.00
CA ALA A 179 16.45 19.85 -7.95
C ALA A 179 16.40 18.39 -8.44
N LEU A 180 15.35 18.02 -9.18
CA LEU A 180 15.23 16.68 -9.78
C LEU A 180 16.24 16.47 -10.90
N VAL A 181 16.44 17.46 -11.77
CA VAL A 181 17.48 17.42 -12.80
C VAL A 181 18.85 17.23 -12.15
N ARG A 182 19.13 17.98 -11.10
CA ARG A 182 20.40 17.88 -10.36
C ARG A 182 20.57 16.52 -9.68
N ALA A 183 19.53 16.00 -9.02
CA ALA A 183 19.58 14.68 -8.39
C ALA A 183 19.93 13.58 -9.40
N ARG A 184 19.34 13.63 -10.61
CA ARG A 184 19.68 12.71 -11.71
C ARG A 184 21.12 12.88 -12.20
N GLN A 185 21.64 14.11 -12.22
CA GLN A 185 23.03 14.38 -12.57
C GLN A 185 24.02 13.89 -11.51
N VAL A 186 23.66 13.95 -10.23
CA VAL A 186 24.52 13.55 -9.10
C VAL A 186 24.52 12.04 -8.89
N VAL A 187 23.37 11.38 -9.01
CA VAL A 187 23.26 9.96 -8.67
C VAL A 187 24.11 9.08 -9.61
N ARG A 188 24.86 8.15 -9.02
CA ARG A 188 25.67 7.16 -9.72
C ARG A 188 25.55 5.82 -9.00
N ASP A 189 25.67 4.73 -9.74
CA ASP A 189 25.65 3.40 -9.13
C ASP A 189 26.82 3.25 -8.14
N GLY A 190 26.53 2.75 -6.95
CA GLY A 190 27.51 2.59 -5.88
C GLY A 190 27.88 3.88 -5.15
N LEU A 191 27.29 5.04 -5.50
CA LEU A 191 27.45 6.26 -4.73
C LEU A 191 26.75 6.12 -3.37
N THR A 192 27.34 6.64 -2.30
CA THR A 192 26.69 6.61 -0.99
C THR A 192 25.66 7.73 -0.84
N TRP A 193 24.61 7.51 -0.05
CA TRP A 193 23.60 8.51 0.29
C TRP A 193 24.23 9.80 0.84
N GLY A 194 25.24 9.68 1.71
CA GLY A 194 25.95 10.81 2.29
C GLY A 194 26.76 11.61 1.26
N ALA A 195 27.42 10.92 0.32
CA ALA A 195 28.14 11.59 -0.76
C ALA A 195 27.18 12.30 -1.72
N ALA A 196 26.09 11.65 -2.10
CA ALA A 196 25.06 12.22 -2.99
C ALA A 196 24.42 13.48 -2.39
N THR A 197 24.01 13.42 -1.11
CA THR A 197 23.38 14.56 -0.42
C THR A 197 24.35 15.70 -0.10
N SER A 198 25.67 15.44 -0.07
CA SER A 198 26.69 16.46 0.19
C SER A 198 27.25 17.11 -1.09
N ALA A 199 26.82 16.67 -2.27
CA ALA A 199 27.36 17.12 -3.56
C ALA A 199 27.27 18.64 -3.75
N ASP A 200 26.21 19.27 -3.20
CA ASP A 200 25.97 20.72 -3.29
C ASP A 200 25.90 21.37 -1.89
N GLY A 201 26.86 21.04 -1.00
CA GLY A 201 26.95 21.71 0.30
C GLY A 201 25.78 21.46 1.25
N ARG A 202 25.05 20.34 1.06
CA ARG A 202 23.85 19.91 1.82
C ARG A 202 22.60 20.76 1.61
N ASP A 203 22.35 21.17 0.37
CA ASP A 203 21.03 21.70 0.01
C ASP A 203 19.93 20.65 0.29
N SER A 204 18.98 21.04 1.14
CA SER A 204 17.80 20.24 1.47
C SER A 204 16.98 19.85 0.24
N SER A 205 16.93 20.69 -0.80
CA SER A 205 16.17 20.41 -2.03
C SER A 205 16.72 19.19 -2.78
N LEU A 206 18.05 19.05 -2.83
CA LEU A 206 18.73 17.91 -3.43
C LEU A 206 18.45 16.62 -2.66
N GLN A 207 18.44 16.67 -1.33
CA GLN A 207 18.12 15.51 -0.51
C GLN A 207 16.69 15.01 -0.76
N VAL A 208 15.71 15.92 -0.84
CA VAL A 208 14.32 15.54 -1.13
C VAL A 208 14.19 15.02 -2.56
N ALA A 209 14.90 15.61 -3.53
CA ALA A 209 14.93 15.12 -4.90
C ALA A 209 15.56 13.72 -5.03
N LEU A 210 16.63 13.42 -4.30
CA LEU A 210 17.20 12.07 -4.22
C LEU A 210 16.21 11.07 -3.60
N ALA A 211 15.51 11.48 -2.52
CA ALA A 211 14.45 10.65 -1.94
C ALA A 211 13.30 10.41 -2.95
N ALA A 212 12.98 11.37 -3.81
CA ALA A 212 11.98 11.22 -4.85
C ALA A 212 12.40 10.24 -5.95
N LEU A 213 13.68 10.23 -6.32
CA LEU A 213 14.23 9.21 -7.24
C LEU A 213 14.17 7.81 -6.62
N ILE A 214 14.34 7.70 -5.29
CA ILE A 214 14.18 6.42 -4.59
C ILE A 214 12.71 5.99 -4.53
N TRP A 215 11.82 6.91 -4.15
CA TRP A 215 10.38 6.65 -4.07
C TRP A 215 9.78 6.21 -5.41
N SER A 216 10.26 6.78 -6.52
CA SER A 216 9.80 6.43 -7.86
C SER A 216 10.48 5.18 -8.45
N GLY A 217 11.38 4.53 -7.71
CA GLY A 217 12.07 3.33 -8.15
C GLY A 217 13.20 3.55 -9.17
N HIS A 218 13.54 4.79 -9.54
CA HIS A 218 14.69 5.07 -10.41
C HIS A 218 16.03 4.74 -9.72
N VAL A 219 16.04 4.86 -8.40
CA VAL A 219 17.18 4.55 -7.54
C VAL A 219 16.70 3.61 -6.44
N THR A 220 17.49 2.62 -6.08
CA THR A 220 17.19 1.76 -4.94
C THR A 220 18.28 1.86 -3.88
N ILE A 221 17.91 1.50 -2.66
CA ILE A 221 18.75 1.51 -1.47
C ILE A 221 18.34 0.32 -0.61
N GLU A 222 19.28 -0.26 0.13
CA GLU A 222 18.97 -1.35 1.06
C GLU A 222 18.11 -0.82 2.22
N LEU A 223 16.90 -1.37 2.37
CA LEU A 223 15.92 -0.90 3.35
C LEU A 223 15.93 -1.72 4.65
N SER A 224 16.48 -2.95 4.66
CA SER A 224 16.49 -3.84 5.83
C SER A 224 17.49 -3.44 6.93
N ARG A 225 18.24 -2.36 6.72
CA ARG A 225 19.22 -1.84 7.69
C ARG A 225 19.00 -0.34 7.88
N PRO A 226 19.35 0.24 9.05
CA PRO A 226 19.24 1.68 9.24
C PRO A 226 19.91 2.48 8.13
N LEU A 227 19.17 3.41 7.51
CA LEU A 227 19.72 4.29 6.49
C LEU A 227 20.80 5.19 7.12
N SER A 228 21.95 5.26 6.46
CA SER A 228 23.12 6.00 6.91
C SER A 228 23.79 6.74 5.77
N SER A 229 24.76 7.61 6.07
CA SER A 229 25.58 8.25 5.06
C SER A 229 26.35 7.25 4.18
N GLY A 230 26.59 6.01 4.67
CA GLY A 230 27.26 4.94 3.93
C GLY A 230 26.33 4.05 3.11
N SER A 231 25.01 4.24 3.18
CA SER A 231 24.07 3.42 2.40
C SER A 231 24.26 3.65 0.90
N LEU A 232 24.41 2.57 0.14
CA LEU A 232 24.70 2.64 -1.29
C LEU A 232 23.43 2.85 -2.12
N LEU A 233 23.54 3.73 -3.11
CA LEU A 233 22.53 3.96 -4.13
C LEU A 233 22.79 3.03 -5.31
N ARG A 234 21.72 2.42 -5.82
CA ARG A 234 21.75 1.60 -7.03
C ARG A 234 20.84 2.21 -8.08
N VAL A 235 21.38 2.51 -9.25
CA VAL A 235 20.58 3.10 -10.34
C VAL A 235 19.90 1.95 -11.10
N GLN A 236 18.58 2.03 -11.29
CA GLN A 236 17.87 1.01 -12.06
C GLN A 236 17.99 1.31 -13.56
N GLU A 237 18.47 0.35 -14.34
CA GLU A 237 18.49 0.45 -15.80
C GLU A 237 17.06 0.37 -16.35
N GLY A 238 16.66 1.33 -17.19
CA GLY A 238 15.37 1.32 -17.87
C GLY A 238 14.20 2.05 -17.18
N ALA A 239 14.43 2.69 -16.03
CA ALA A 239 13.45 3.64 -15.49
C ALA A 239 13.43 4.90 -16.39
N ALA A 240 12.42 5.00 -17.25
CA ALA A 240 12.32 6.05 -18.26
C ALA A 240 12.37 7.46 -17.62
N ALA A 241 13.21 8.32 -18.19
CA ALA A 241 13.51 9.68 -17.74
C ALA A 241 12.28 10.60 -17.64
#